data_AF-A0A9W8ICM4-F1
#
_entry.id   AF-A0A9W8ICM4-F1
#
_cell.length_a   1.000
_cell.length_b   1.000
_cell.length_c   1.000
_cell.angle_alpha   90.00
_cell.angle_beta   90.00
_cell.angle_gamma   90.00
#
_symmetry.space_group_name_H-M   'P 1'
#
loop_
_entity.id
_entity.type
_entity.pdbx_description
1 polymer ?
#
loop_
_entity_poly.entity_id
_entity_poly.type
_entity_poly.pdbx_seq_one_letter_code
_entity_poly.pdbx_strand_id
1 'polypeptide(L)'
;MKFSAATSVFAYTLALAKIASAHVSIISPCPRYSPVGEKCPALPPGESYDSGEKAINGPISSVQLGGTMPLCRHTTPWPTPAAKWTAGQQLTIKFNPSAAIHSGGHCQFSISYDNGKTFAVIHEELKY
;
A
#
# COMPACT_ATOMS: atom_id res chain seq x y z
N MET A 1 45.44 -10.40 -49.36
CA MET A 1 44.47 -11.33 -48.73
C MET A 1 44.98 -11.71 -47.36
N LYS A 2 44.31 -11.27 -46.30
CA LYS A 2 44.47 -11.76 -44.92
C LYS A 2 43.05 -11.86 -44.35
N PHE A 3 42.59 -13.09 -44.12
CA PHE A 3 41.36 -13.34 -43.37
C PHE A 3 41.67 -13.25 -41.88
N SER A 4 40.79 -12.63 -41.11
CA SER A 4 40.71 -12.86 -39.67
C SER A 4 39.23 -12.86 -39.29
N ALA A 5 38.76 -14.00 -38.80
CA ALA A 5 37.42 -14.20 -38.29
C ALA A 5 37.43 -13.92 -36.79
N ALA A 6 36.51 -13.07 -36.32
CA ALA A 6 36.12 -13.03 -34.91
C ALA A 6 34.71 -12.44 -34.77
N THR A 7 33.76 -13.37 -34.72
CA THR A 7 32.49 -13.37 -34.00
C THR A 7 32.34 -12.32 -32.90
N SER A 8 31.23 -11.56 -32.90
CA SER A 8 30.41 -11.40 -31.68
C SER A 8 29.09 -10.70 -31.99
N VAL A 9 28.02 -11.45 -31.77
CA VAL A 9 26.63 -11.01 -31.78
C VAL A 9 26.45 -9.96 -30.68
N PHE A 10 26.20 -8.71 -31.07
CA PHE A 10 25.80 -7.64 -30.15
C PHE A 10 24.31 -7.80 -29.81
N ALA A 11 23.98 -8.79 -28.99
CA ALA A 11 22.66 -8.90 -28.38
C ALA A 11 22.69 -8.17 -27.02
N TYR A 12 22.34 -6.88 -27.04
CA TYR A 12 22.01 -6.14 -25.82
C TYR A 12 20.73 -6.70 -25.21
N THR A 13 20.84 -7.73 -24.37
CA THR A 13 19.75 -8.10 -23.45
C THR A 13 19.71 -7.06 -22.32
N LEU A 14 18.87 -6.03 -22.48
CA LEU A 14 18.44 -5.21 -21.34
C LEU A 14 17.61 -6.11 -20.40
N ALA A 15 18.25 -6.61 -19.34
CA ALA A 15 17.51 -7.21 -18.23
C ALA A 15 16.80 -6.09 -17.46
N LEU A 16 15.50 -5.87 -17.74
CA LEU A 16 14.66 -5.05 -16.88
C LEU A 16 14.47 -5.80 -15.56
N ALA A 17 15.24 -5.40 -14.54
CA ALA A 17 14.95 -5.77 -13.16
C ALA A 17 13.62 -5.12 -12.77
N LYS A 18 12.52 -5.88 -12.84
CA LYS A 18 11.28 -5.48 -12.19
C LYS A 18 11.54 -5.49 -10.69
N ILE A 19 11.64 -4.32 -10.09
CA ILE A 19 11.65 -4.20 -8.62
C ILE A 19 10.27 -4.66 -8.16
N ALA A 20 10.18 -5.90 -7.69
CA ALA A 20 8.95 -6.41 -7.10
C ALA A 20 8.74 -5.68 -5.77
N SER A 21 7.64 -4.93 -5.62
CA SER A 21 7.22 -4.45 -4.30
C SER A 21 6.81 -5.68 -3.50
N ALA A 22 7.59 -6.01 -2.47
CA ALA A 22 7.39 -7.21 -1.67
C ALA A 22 6.09 -7.23 -0.84
N HIS A 23 5.31 -6.14 -0.84
CA HIS A 23 4.10 -6.02 -0.03
C HIS A 23 2.97 -5.23 -0.70
N VAL A 24 1.78 -5.31 -0.11
CA VAL A 24 0.53 -4.72 -0.60
C VAL A 24 0.14 -3.47 0.18
N SER A 25 -0.47 -2.50 -0.50
CA SER A 25 -1.10 -1.34 0.13
C SER A 25 -2.40 -0.99 -0.59
N ILE A 26 -3.34 -0.37 0.13
CA ILE A 26 -4.49 0.30 -0.47
C ILE A 26 -4.00 1.64 -1.05
N ILE A 27 -4.59 2.08 -2.16
CA ILE A 27 -4.36 3.42 -2.73
C ILE A 27 -5.64 4.26 -2.78
N SER A 28 -6.82 3.63 -2.77
CA SER A 28 -8.10 4.33 -2.77
C SER A 28 -9.13 3.56 -1.93
N PRO A 29 -9.86 4.22 -1.01
CA PRO A 29 -9.68 5.61 -0.58
C PRO A 29 -8.28 5.84 0.01
N CYS A 30 -7.79 7.08 -0.01
CA CYS A 30 -6.42 7.38 0.42
C CYS A 30 -6.18 6.93 1.88
N PRO A 31 -5.27 5.96 2.11
CA PRO A 31 -4.89 5.58 3.47
C PRO A 31 -4.12 6.71 4.14
N ARG A 32 -4.20 6.76 5.47
CA ARG A 32 -3.53 7.76 6.28
C ARG A 32 -2.03 7.79 5.99
N TYR A 33 -1.54 8.97 5.62
CA TYR A 33 -0.15 9.32 5.31
C TYR A 33 0.51 8.46 4.23
N SER A 34 -0.30 7.86 3.34
CA SER A 34 0.21 7.10 2.20
C SER A 34 0.91 8.02 1.18
N PRO A 35 2.17 7.76 0.80
CA PRO A 35 2.88 8.51 -0.25
C PRO A 35 2.36 8.19 -1.66
N VAL A 36 1.53 7.15 -1.82
CA VAL A 36 1.05 6.63 -3.11
C VAL A 36 -0.47 6.60 -3.23
N GLY A 37 -1.18 7.21 -2.27
CA GLY A 37 -2.64 7.24 -2.28
C GLY A 37 -3.22 8.18 -3.35
N GLU A 38 -4.39 7.83 -3.87
CA GLU A 38 -5.14 8.67 -4.79
C GLU A 38 -5.92 9.75 -4.03
N LYS A 39 -5.83 11.01 -4.48
CA LYS A 39 -6.63 12.14 -3.96
C LYS A 39 -6.53 12.33 -2.44
N CYS A 40 -5.33 12.19 -1.90
CA CYS A 40 -5.07 12.35 -0.46
C CYS A 40 -5.28 13.81 0.01
N PRO A 41 -5.79 14.00 1.25
CA PRO A 41 -5.68 15.27 1.96
C PRO A 41 -4.22 15.71 2.13
N ALA A 42 -4.01 16.99 2.42
CA ALA A 42 -2.71 17.47 2.88
C ALA A 42 -2.36 16.86 4.25
N LEU A 43 -1.08 16.57 4.45
CA LEU A 43 -0.55 16.14 5.76
C LEU A 43 -0.88 17.18 6.84
N PRO A 44 -1.23 16.75 8.06
CA PRO A 44 -1.25 17.64 9.20
C PRO A 44 0.12 18.30 9.41
N PRO A 45 0.17 19.53 9.95
CA PRO A 45 1.42 20.20 10.25
C PRO A 45 2.33 19.35 11.15
N GLY A 46 3.60 19.21 10.75
CA GLY A 46 4.61 18.45 11.51
C GLY A 46 4.63 16.94 11.25
N GLU A 47 3.71 16.41 10.43
CA GLU A 47 3.66 15.00 10.07
C GLU A 47 4.38 14.72 8.74
N SER A 48 4.74 13.46 8.51
CA SER A 48 5.44 13.01 7.31
C SER A 48 4.78 11.77 6.70
N TYR A 49 5.01 11.56 5.40
CA TYR A 49 4.53 10.37 4.72
C TYR A 49 5.23 9.10 5.20
N ASP A 50 4.49 7.99 5.15
CA ASP A 50 5.02 6.65 5.41
C ASP A 50 6.24 6.35 4.51
N SER A 51 7.35 5.98 5.13
CA SER A 51 8.60 5.67 4.44
C SER A 51 9.47 4.69 5.23
N GLY A 52 10.44 4.08 4.55
CA GLY A 52 11.38 3.13 5.15
C GLY A 52 10.67 1.96 5.82
N GLU A 53 11.06 1.68 7.07
CA GLU A 53 10.44 0.67 7.91
C GLU A 53 8.92 0.93 8.09
N LYS A 54 8.51 2.19 8.21
CA LYS A 54 7.10 2.57 8.34
C LYS A 54 6.38 2.69 6.99
N ALA A 55 6.92 2.17 5.88
CA ALA A 55 6.26 2.26 4.58
C ALA A 55 4.84 1.66 4.60
N ILE A 56 3.89 2.29 3.90
CA ILE A 56 2.44 1.98 3.92
C ILE A 56 2.12 0.53 3.57
N ASN A 57 2.96 -0.11 2.77
CA ASN A 57 2.81 -1.48 2.36
C ASN A 57 3.36 -2.50 3.37
N GLY A 58 4.12 -2.09 4.39
CA GLY A 58 4.55 -2.99 5.45
C GLY A 58 3.39 -3.54 6.29
N PRO A 59 3.49 -4.77 6.84
CA PRO A 59 2.50 -5.26 7.80
C PRO A 59 2.61 -4.49 9.13
N ILE A 60 1.46 -4.30 9.80
CA ILE A 60 1.29 -3.45 10.99
C ILE A 60 2.07 -3.99 12.21
N SER A 61 2.23 -5.32 12.28
CA SER A 61 2.94 -6.04 13.35
C SER A 61 4.15 -6.80 12.79
N SER A 62 5.06 -6.08 12.12
CA SER A 62 6.34 -6.65 11.73
C SER A 62 7.33 -6.60 12.92
N VAL A 63 7.97 -7.73 13.21
CA VAL A 63 9.05 -7.84 14.22
C VAL A 63 10.25 -6.94 13.84
N GLN A 64 10.42 -6.65 12.56
CA GLN A 64 11.45 -5.73 12.06
C GLN A 64 11.13 -4.25 12.36
N LEU A 65 9.88 -3.87 12.68
CA LEU A 65 9.48 -2.47 12.94
C LEU A 65 9.64 -2.03 14.40
N GLY A 66 10.20 -2.88 15.27
CA GLY A 66 10.49 -2.53 16.66
C GLY A 66 9.27 -2.17 17.52
N GLY A 67 8.04 -2.39 17.02
CA GLY A 67 6.80 -2.10 17.75
C GLY A 67 5.54 -2.33 16.91
N THR A 68 4.40 -2.47 17.59
CA THR A 68 3.07 -2.55 16.97
C THR A 68 2.63 -1.14 16.55
N MET A 69 2.43 -0.92 15.26
CA MET A 69 1.80 0.31 14.77
C MET A 69 0.30 0.28 15.12
N PRO A 70 -0.38 1.41 15.33
CA PRO A 70 -1.84 1.40 15.46
C PRO A 70 -2.48 0.86 14.18
N LEU A 71 -3.70 0.34 14.25
CA LEU A 71 -4.38 -0.30 13.09
C LEU A 71 -4.48 0.62 11.85
N CYS A 72 -4.57 1.94 12.08
CA CYS A 72 -4.56 2.95 11.01
C CYS A 72 -3.19 3.62 10.79
N ARG A 73 -2.10 3.00 11.25
CA ARG A 73 -0.68 3.42 11.21
C ARG A 73 -0.29 4.68 11.97
N HIS A 74 -1.18 5.67 12.02
CA HIS A 74 -0.98 6.90 12.79
C HIS A 74 -2.19 7.16 13.66
N THR A 75 -2.00 7.89 14.75
CA THR A 75 -3.09 8.29 15.66
C THR A 75 -3.73 9.61 15.23
N THR A 76 -2.95 10.53 14.68
CA THR A 76 -3.43 11.82 14.17
C THR A 76 -4.22 11.62 12.86
N PRO A 77 -5.49 12.06 12.75
CA PRO A 77 -6.27 11.95 11.52
C PRO A 77 -5.83 12.98 10.47
N TRP A 78 -6.30 12.80 9.23
CA TRP A 78 -6.22 13.84 8.21
C TRP A 78 -6.96 15.11 8.68
N PRO A 79 -6.49 16.33 8.34
CA PRO A 79 -7.19 17.57 8.69
C PRO A 79 -8.53 17.70 7.99
N THR A 80 -8.69 17.04 6.84
CA THR A 80 -9.94 16.95 6.08
C THR A 80 -10.24 15.49 5.71
N PRO A 81 -11.51 15.11 5.51
CA PRO A 81 -11.86 13.74 5.14
C PRO A 81 -11.21 13.32 3.81
N ALA A 82 -10.57 12.14 3.79
CA ALA A 82 -10.02 11.55 2.57
C ALA A 82 -11.10 11.10 1.56
N ALA A 83 -12.33 10.88 2.05
CA ALA A 83 -13.49 10.60 1.23
C ALA A 83 -14.77 11.01 1.98
N LYS A 84 -15.87 11.19 1.24
CA LYS A 84 -17.21 11.37 1.76
C LYS A 84 -18.12 10.36 1.07
N TRP A 85 -18.92 9.63 1.85
CA TRP A 85 -19.82 8.60 1.35
C TRP A 85 -21.20 8.73 1.98
N THR A 86 -22.21 8.30 1.24
CA THR A 86 -23.57 8.15 1.74
C THR A 86 -23.79 6.69 2.17
N ALA A 87 -24.58 6.47 3.22
CA ALA A 87 -24.93 5.11 3.64
C ALA A 87 -25.59 4.33 2.48
N GLY A 88 -25.20 3.06 2.31
CA GLY A 88 -25.65 2.22 1.20
C GLY A 88 -24.95 2.47 -0.15
N GLN A 89 -24.07 3.48 -0.24
CA GLN A 89 -23.26 3.70 -1.43
C GLN A 89 -22.29 2.52 -1.66
N GLN A 90 -22.21 2.06 -2.90
CA GLN A 90 -21.17 1.11 -3.30
C GLN A 90 -19.80 1.80 -3.39
N LEU A 91 -18.79 1.19 -2.78
CA LEU A 91 -17.43 1.72 -2.73
C LEU A 91 -16.48 0.76 -3.45
N THR A 92 -15.58 1.32 -4.25
CA THR A 92 -14.50 0.56 -4.87
C THR A 92 -13.21 0.80 -4.10
N ILE A 93 -12.66 -0.26 -3.51
CA ILE A 93 -11.34 -0.23 -2.89
C ILE A 93 -10.31 -0.60 -3.95
N LYS A 94 -9.25 0.20 -4.06
CA LYS A 94 -8.14 -0.07 -4.98
C LYS A 94 -6.89 -0.40 -4.20
N PHE A 95 -6.24 -1.48 -4.59
CA PHE A 95 -4.91 -1.85 -4.14
C PHE A 95 -3.85 -1.34 -5.12
N ASN A 96 -2.64 -1.11 -4.62
CA ASN A 96 -1.51 -0.75 -5.47
C ASN A 96 -1.27 -1.87 -6.51
N PRO A 97 -1.26 -1.56 -7.83
CA PRO A 97 -1.13 -2.56 -8.89
C PRO A 97 0.22 -3.27 -8.88
N SER A 98 1.25 -2.71 -8.24
CA SER A 98 2.57 -3.32 -8.11
C SER A 98 2.70 -4.23 -6.89
N ALA A 99 1.61 -4.53 -6.17
CA ALA A 99 1.65 -5.33 -4.95
C ALA A 99 2.08 -6.79 -5.17
N ALA A 100 2.94 -7.31 -4.28
CA ALA A 100 3.09 -8.75 -4.09
C ALA A 100 1.99 -9.26 -3.14
N ILE A 101 1.09 -10.05 -3.69
CA ILE A 101 -0.14 -10.46 -3.01
C ILE A 101 0.02 -11.68 -2.09
N HIS A 102 1.19 -12.33 -2.06
CA HIS A 102 1.46 -13.52 -1.22
C HIS A 102 0.40 -14.62 -1.33
N SER A 103 -0.01 -14.94 -2.57
CA SER A 103 -1.12 -15.87 -2.84
C SER A 103 -2.49 -15.43 -2.30
N GLY A 104 -2.65 -14.19 -1.83
CA GLY A 104 -3.88 -13.63 -1.29
C GLY A 104 -4.13 -13.99 0.18
N GLY A 105 -5.39 -13.85 0.60
CA GLY A 105 -5.83 -14.14 1.97
C GLY A 105 -7.26 -13.65 2.19
N HIS A 106 -7.67 -13.54 3.45
CA HIS A 106 -8.93 -12.93 3.82
C HIS A 106 -8.76 -11.41 4.00
N CYS A 107 -9.77 -10.63 3.62
CA CYS A 107 -9.83 -9.20 3.89
C CYS A 107 -11.07 -8.88 4.72
N GLN A 108 -10.93 -7.97 5.68
CA GLN A 108 -12.05 -7.37 6.39
C GLN A 108 -12.01 -5.85 6.19
N PHE A 109 -13.18 -5.27 5.92
CA PHE A 109 -13.37 -3.82 5.90
C PHE A 109 -14.24 -3.44 7.08
N SER A 110 -13.71 -2.55 7.91
CA SER A 110 -14.36 -2.17 9.16
C SER A 110 -14.47 -0.66 9.28
N ILE A 111 -15.47 -0.21 10.03
CA ILE A 111 -15.68 1.19 10.39
C ILE A 111 -15.50 1.38 11.89
N SER A 112 -15.00 2.56 12.27
CA SER A 112 -14.90 2.98 13.67
C SER A 112 -15.47 4.39 13.80
N TYR A 113 -16.31 4.61 14.81
CA TYR A 113 -16.88 5.91 15.16
C TYR A 113 -16.23 6.53 16.41
N ASP A 114 -15.30 5.82 17.07
CA ASP A 114 -14.70 6.19 18.35
C ASP A 114 -13.19 6.42 18.26
N ASN A 115 -12.73 6.91 17.10
CA ASN A 115 -11.33 7.18 16.78
C ASN A 115 -10.44 5.93 16.81
N GLY A 116 -10.96 4.79 16.39
CA GLY A 116 -10.20 3.54 16.23
C GLY A 116 -10.03 2.75 17.52
N LYS A 117 -10.92 2.92 18.51
CA LYS A 117 -10.92 2.09 19.72
C LYS A 117 -11.70 0.79 19.49
N THR A 118 -12.82 0.88 18.78
CA THR A 118 -13.63 -0.27 18.36
C THR A 118 -13.86 -0.24 16.84
N PHE A 119 -14.04 -1.43 16.27
CA PHE A 119 -14.24 -1.63 14.83
C PHE A 119 -15.39 -2.59 14.61
N ALA A 120 -16.35 -2.18 13.79
CA ALA A 120 -17.42 -3.03 13.29
C ALA A 120 -17.11 -3.44 11.85
N VAL A 121 -17.04 -4.74 11.60
CA VAL A 121 -16.85 -5.30 10.26
C VAL A 121 -18.12 -5.04 9.44
N ILE A 122 -17.96 -4.44 8.26
CA ILE A 122 -19.06 -4.16 7.33
C ILE A 122 -18.97 -4.98 6.04
N HIS A 123 -17.81 -5.58 5.76
CA HIS A 123 -17.61 -6.48 4.64
C HIS A 123 -16.43 -7.41 4.91
N GLU A 124 -16.56 -8.65 4.44
CA GLU A 124 -15.52 -9.66 4.48
C GLU A 124 -15.36 -10.26 3.09
N GLU A 125 -14.13 -10.38 2.64
CA GLU A 125 -13.74 -11.16 1.47
C GLU A 125 -12.96 -12.37 1.98
N LEU A 126 -13.53 -13.57 1.84
CA LEU A 126 -12.94 -14.78 2.37
C LEU A 126 -12.37 -15.63 1.23
N LYS A 127 -11.12 -16.07 1.40
CA LYS A 127 -10.45 -17.00 0.48
C LYS A 127 -10.24 -18.34 1.15
N TYR A 128 -10.99 -19.36 0.70
CA TYR A 128 -10.87 -20.75 1.17
C TYR A 128 -9.93 -21.57 0.28
#